data_AF-A0A7S2L3D7-F1
#
_entry.id   AF-A0A7S2L3D7-F1
#
_cell.length_a   1.000
_cell.length_b   1.000
_cell.length_c   1.000
_cell.angle_alpha   90.00
_cell.angle_beta   90.00
_cell.angle_gamma   90.00
#
_symmetry.space_group_name_H-M   'P 1'
#
loop_
_entity.id
_entity.type
_entity.pdbx_description
1 polymer ?
#
loop_
_entity_poly.entity_id
_entity_poly.type
_entity_poly.pdbx_seq_one_letter_code
_entity_poly.pdbx_strand_id
1 'polypeptide(L)'
;EKPSCFWDDNLERIVELCDGIMVARGDLGVECQPEDVPILQKTIIDECRRQGKPSVVATQMMESMIESPTPTRAEASDAATAIYDGADAIMLSAESAAGLYPEESVLMQQRIINRVEGDSHYSKYLQATRPKITDGSTASAIILAARSVARNVNAKCIA
;
A
#
# COMPACT_ATOMS: atom_id res chain seq x y z
N GLU A 1 -4.79 10.21 9.29
CA GLU A 1 -5.22 11.62 9.13
C GLU A 1 -4.49 12.58 10.06
N LYS A 2 -4.34 12.30 11.37
CA LYS A 2 -3.75 13.25 12.33
C LYS A 2 -2.35 12.86 12.83
N PRO A 3 -1.47 13.83 13.12
CA PRO A 3 -0.13 13.59 13.66
C PRO A 3 -0.14 12.91 15.02
N SER A 4 -1.24 12.98 15.78
CA SER A 4 -1.41 12.31 17.07
C SER A 4 -1.27 10.78 17.00
N CYS A 5 -1.41 10.20 15.81
CA CYS A 5 -1.13 8.79 15.56
C CYS A 5 0.34 8.41 15.84
N PHE A 6 1.27 9.36 15.75
CA PHE A 6 2.71 9.13 15.90
C PHE A 6 3.25 9.58 17.26
N TRP A 7 2.38 9.94 18.21
CA TRP A 7 2.81 10.27 19.57
C TRP A 7 2.99 8.98 20.36
N ASP A 8 4.09 8.88 21.09
CA ASP A 8 4.45 7.71 21.89
C ASP A 8 4.35 6.41 21.04
N ASP A 9 3.72 5.36 21.58
CA ASP A 9 3.52 4.07 20.90
C ASP A 9 2.11 3.95 20.26
N ASN A 10 1.45 5.08 19.95
CA ASN A 10 0.05 5.06 19.50
C ASN A 10 -0.14 4.31 18.18
N LEU A 11 0.77 4.46 17.22
CA LEU A 11 0.63 3.82 15.91
C LEU A 11 0.52 2.31 16.06
N GLU A 12 1.45 1.67 16.78
CA GLU A 12 1.46 0.22 16.98
C GLU A 12 0.15 -0.28 17.61
N ARG A 13 -0.33 0.45 18.62
CA ARG A 13 -1.58 0.12 19.32
C ARG A 13 -2.81 0.31 18.44
N ILE A 14 -2.84 1.35 17.60
CA ILE A 14 -3.93 1.57 16.64
C ILE A 14 -3.95 0.42 15.63
N VAL A 15 -2.79 0.06 15.06
CA VAL A 15 -2.69 -1.06 14.11
C VAL A 15 -3.14 -2.38 14.74
N GLU A 16 -2.79 -2.63 16.00
CA GLU A 16 -3.19 -3.84 16.73
C GLU A 16 -4.71 -3.97 16.84
N LEU A 17 -5.39 -2.85 17.17
CA LEU A 17 -6.82 -2.78 17.40
C LEU A 17 -7.67 -2.73 16.12
N CYS A 18 -7.07 -2.45 14.96
CA CYS A 18 -7.78 -2.31 13.69
C CYS A 18 -7.66 -3.56 12.80
N ASP A 19 -8.64 -3.79 11.94
CA ASP A 19 -8.58 -4.87 10.92
C ASP A 19 -7.83 -4.46 9.65
N GLY A 20 -7.55 -3.17 9.50
CA GLY A 20 -6.81 -2.58 8.39
C GLY A 20 -6.65 -1.08 8.61
N ILE A 21 -5.71 -0.48 7.89
CA ILE A 21 -5.34 0.93 8.06
C ILE A 21 -5.39 1.64 6.72
N MET A 22 -5.90 2.88 6.71
CA MET A 22 -5.83 3.77 5.56
C MET A 22 -4.86 4.91 5.84
N VAL A 23 -3.90 5.11 4.94
CA VAL A 23 -3.03 6.29 4.90
C VAL A 23 -3.76 7.39 4.12
N ALA A 24 -4.52 8.23 4.86
CA ALA A 24 -5.22 9.39 4.31
C ALA A 24 -4.26 10.57 4.10
N ARG A 25 -3.64 10.64 2.91
CA ARG A 25 -2.58 11.61 2.61
C ARG A 25 -3.08 13.06 2.49
N GLY A 26 -4.32 13.26 2.05
CA GLY A 26 -4.96 14.57 1.96
C GLY A 26 -5.01 15.24 3.31
N ASP A 27 -5.54 14.54 4.33
CA ASP A 27 -5.59 15.06 5.69
C ASP A 27 -4.18 15.18 6.31
N LEU A 28 -3.32 14.19 6.11
CA LEU A 28 -1.94 14.26 6.61
C LEU A 28 -1.16 15.43 6.01
N GLY A 29 -1.37 15.77 4.74
CA GLY A 29 -0.74 16.91 4.08
C GLY A 29 -1.28 18.27 4.54
N VAL A 30 -2.46 18.30 5.16
CA VAL A 30 -3.01 19.50 5.83
C VAL A 30 -2.45 19.63 7.24
N GLU A 31 -2.35 18.51 7.95
CA GLU A 31 -1.99 18.48 9.38
C GLU A 31 -0.48 18.40 9.65
N CYS A 32 0.34 18.01 8.66
CA CYS A 32 1.79 17.83 8.75
C CYS A 32 2.53 18.60 7.65
N GLN A 33 3.86 18.70 7.74
CA GLN A 33 4.64 19.26 6.63
C GLN A 33 4.59 18.30 5.43
N PRO A 34 4.49 18.80 4.19
CA PRO A 34 4.34 17.95 3.01
C PRO A 34 5.52 17.01 2.79
N GLU A 35 6.73 17.41 3.18
CA GLU A 35 7.94 16.57 3.14
C GLU A 35 7.93 15.40 4.15
N ASP A 36 7.11 15.48 5.21
CA ASP A 36 6.99 14.41 6.20
C ASP A 36 6.03 13.31 5.71
N VAL A 37 5.03 13.64 4.87
CA VAL A 37 3.99 12.70 4.44
C VAL A 37 4.55 11.40 3.85
N PRO A 38 5.56 11.41 2.96
CA PRO A 38 6.17 10.18 2.45
C PRO A 38 6.82 9.31 3.54
N ILE A 39 7.43 9.94 4.55
CA ILE A 39 8.08 9.24 5.68
C ILE A 39 7.00 8.58 6.54
N LEU A 40 5.94 9.32 6.85
CA LEU A 40 4.81 8.84 7.65
C LEU A 40 4.05 7.71 6.95
N GLN A 41 3.82 7.82 5.64
CA GLN A 41 3.24 6.73 4.83
C GLN A 41 4.05 5.45 4.98
N LYS A 42 5.37 5.52 4.76
CA LYS A 42 6.25 4.36 4.84
C LYS A 42 6.21 3.73 6.23
N THR A 43 6.27 4.57 7.27
CA THR A 43 6.18 4.13 8.68
C THR A 43 4.87 3.39 8.97
N ILE A 44 3.73 3.93 8.51
CA ILE A 44 2.42 3.28 8.69
C ILE A 44 2.37 1.94 7.95
N ILE A 45 2.81 1.89 6.69
CA ILE A 45 2.79 0.67 5.87
C ILE A 45 3.67 -0.41 6.51
N ASP A 46 4.90 -0.07 6.91
CA ASP A 46 5.82 -1.03 7.52
C ASP A 46 5.26 -1.62 8.82
N GLU A 47 4.58 -0.80 9.62
CA GLU A 47 3.94 -1.24 10.86
C GLU A 47 2.73 -2.16 10.60
N CYS A 48 1.88 -1.81 9.63
CA CYS A 48 0.78 -2.67 9.19
C CYS A 48 1.31 -4.05 8.73
N ARG A 49 2.35 -4.04 7.91
CA ARG A 49 3.00 -5.27 7.42
C ARG A 49 3.58 -6.09 8.56
N ARG A 50 4.24 -5.45 9.54
CA ARG A 50 4.79 -6.12 10.73
C ARG A 50 3.73 -6.89 11.51
N GLN A 51 2.54 -6.30 11.65
CA GLN A 51 1.41 -6.91 12.36
C GLN A 51 0.49 -7.77 11.48
N GLY A 52 0.77 -7.88 10.18
CA GLY A 52 -0.07 -8.62 9.23
C GLY A 52 -1.44 -7.99 8.99
N LYS A 53 -1.55 -6.66 9.13
CA LYS A 53 -2.76 -5.88 8.87
C LYS A 53 -2.70 -5.26 7.47
N PRO A 54 -3.78 -5.30 6.68
CA PRO A 54 -3.82 -4.67 5.37
C PRO A 54 -3.76 -3.14 5.46
N SER A 55 -3.08 -2.54 4.49
CA SER A 55 -2.87 -1.10 4.37
C SER A 55 -3.35 -0.57 3.03
N VAL A 56 -4.05 0.57 3.05
CA VAL A 56 -4.56 1.26 1.86
C VAL A 56 -3.98 2.66 1.80
N VAL A 57 -3.32 3.03 0.71
CA VAL A 57 -2.88 4.42 0.49
C VAL A 57 -3.95 5.16 -0.31
N ALA A 58 -4.42 6.29 0.22
CA ALA A 58 -5.55 7.03 -0.34
C ALA A 58 -5.20 8.49 -0.62
N THR A 59 -6.02 9.09 -1.49
CA THR A 59 -6.02 10.50 -1.92
C THR A 59 -4.82 10.94 -2.77
N GLN A 60 -5.08 11.84 -3.73
CA GLN A 60 -4.08 12.44 -4.62
C GLN A 60 -3.18 11.42 -5.33
N MET A 61 -3.70 10.23 -5.62
CA MET A 61 -2.92 9.21 -6.34
C MET A 61 -2.80 9.59 -7.83
N MET A 62 -3.89 10.12 -8.42
CA MET A 62 -3.96 10.56 -9.82
C MET A 62 -4.90 11.76 -9.95
N GLU A 63 -4.80 12.74 -9.06
CA GLU A 63 -5.72 13.89 -8.93
C GLU A 63 -6.00 14.61 -10.26
N SER A 64 -4.96 14.82 -11.09
CA SER A 64 -5.11 15.46 -12.39
C SER A 64 -6.06 14.73 -13.33
N MET A 65 -6.30 13.43 -13.10
CA MET A 65 -7.22 12.64 -13.90
C MET A 65 -8.70 12.95 -13.67
N ILE A 66 -9.03 13.79 -12.69
CA ILE A 66 -10.36 14.40 -12.56
C ILE A 66 -10.70 15.20 -13.82
N GLU A 67 -9.73 15.93 -14.38
CA GLU A 67 -9.93 16.83 -15.54
C GLU A 67 -9.14 16.41 -16.79
N SER A 68 -8.27 15.41 -16.68
CA SER A 68 -7.39 14.93 -17.75
C SER A 68 -7.52 13.41 -17.97
N PRO A 69 -7.44 12.90 -19.21
CA PRO A 69 -7.46 11.46 -19.46
C PRO A 69 -6.17 10.74 -19.06
N THR A 70 -5.12 11.46 -18.66
CA THR A 70 -3.81 10.90 -18.27
C THR A 70 -3.25 11.62 -17.05
N PRO A 71 -2.59 10.89 -16.12
CA PRO A 71 -1.95 11.48 -14.96
C PRO A 71 -0.64 12.16 -15.35
N THR A 72 -0.14 12.98 -14.45
CA THR A 72 1.24 13.49 -14.51
C THR A 72 2.26 12.38 -14.23
N ARG A 73 3.52 12.63 -14.59
CA ARG A 73 4.63 11.71 -14.24
C ARG A 73 4.82 11.60 -12.72
N ALA A 74 4.56 12.67 -11.98
CA ALA A 74 4.70 12.71 -10.53
C ALA A 74 3.67 11.79 -9.87
N GLU A 75 2.39 11.90 -10.25
CA GLU A 75 1.31 11.03 -9.77
C GLU A 75 1.55 9.56 -10.09
N ALA A 76 1.93 9.24 -11.34
CA ALA A 76 2.25 7.87 -11.71
C ALA A 76 3.42 7.30 -10.89
N SER A 77 4.45 8.12 -10.62
CA SER A 77 5.61 7.73 -9.80
C SER A 77 5.25 7.56 -8.34
N ASP A 78 4.38 8.43 -7.80
CA ASP A 78 3.92 8.39 -6.43
C ASP A 78 3.04 7.15 -6.17
N ALA A 79 2.09 6.87 -7.08
CA ALA A 79 1.31 5.64 -7.04
C ALA A 79 2.17 4.38 -7.12
N ALA A 80 3.17 4.38 -8.00
CA ALA A 80 4.13 3.29 -8.06
C ALA A 80 4.93 3.12 -6.76
N THR A 81 5.31 4.24 -6.12
CA THR A 81 6.09 4.22 -4.87
C THR A 81 5.29 3.62 -3.71
N ALA A 82 4.02 3.98 -3.56
CA ALA A 82 3.14 3.37 -2.56
C ALA A 82 3.06 1.84 -2.70
N ILE A 83 2.98 1.33 -3.94
CA ILE A 83 3.01 -0.11 -4.21
C ILE A 83 4.38 -0.68 -3.86
N TYR A 84 5.49 -0.04 -4.26
CA TYR A 84 6.84 -0.48 -3.91
C TYR A 84 7.07 -0.55 -2.40
N ASP A 85 6.51 0.37 -1.62
CA ASP A 85 6.56 0.36 -0.16
C ASP A 85 5.79 -0.82 0.45
N GLY A 86 4.94 -1.48 -0.35
CA GLY A 86 4.21 -2.69 0.04
C GLY A 86 2.81 -2.42 0.57
N ALA A 87 2.17 -1.33 0.14
CA ALA A 87 0.75 -1.11 0.34
C ALA A 87 -0.06 -2.26 -0.29
N ASP A 88 -1.13 -2.69 0.39
CA ASP A 88 -2.00 -3.77 -0.08
C ASP A 88 -3.04 -3.26 -1.08
N ALA A 89 -3.38 -1.97 -1.01
CA ALA A 89 -4.18 -1.31 -2.02
C ALA A 89 -3.83 0.18 -2.16
N ILE A 90 -4.16 0.73 -3.33
CA ILE A 90 -4.19 2.17 -3.57
C ILE A 90 -5.61 2.57 -3.96
N MET A 91 -6.07 3.74 -3.50
CA MET A 91 -7.47 4.18 -3.65
C MET A 91 -7.58 5.37 -4.59
N LEU A 92 -8.58 5.35 -5.47
CA LEU A 92 -9.08 6.52 -6.18
C LEU A 92 -10.16 7.20 -5.34
N SER A 93 -10.14 8.53 -5.32
CA SER A 93 -11.10 9.37 -4.60
C SER A 93 -12.02 10.08 -5.60
N ALA A 94 -11.81 11.38 -5.83
CA ALA A 94 -12.62 12.17 -6.74
C ALA A 94 -12.44 11.72 -8.19
N GLU A 95 -11.30 11.13 -8.55
CA GLU A 95 -10.98 10.64 -9.89
C GLU A 95 -12.07 9.69 -10.42
N SER A 96 -12.49 8.71 -9.61
CA SER A 96 -13.53 7.74 -9.98
C SER A 96 -14.93 8.17 -9.55
N ALA A 97 -15.06 8.97 -8.50
CA ALA A 97 -16.37 9.32 -7.94
C ALA A 97 -17.08 10.45 -8.70
N ALA A 98 -16.32 11.44 -9.20
CA ALA A 98 -16.86 12.64 -9.82
C ALA A 98 -16.01 13.20 -10.98
N GLY A 99 -14.90 12.54 -11.33
CA GLY A 99 -14.02 12.96 -12.42
C GLY A 99 -14.66 12.81 -13.80
N LEU A 100 -14.09 13.52 -14.78
CA LEU A 100 -14.48 13.44 -16.19
C LEU A 100 -14.01 12.14 -16.87
N TYR A 101 -13.02 11.45 -16.28
CA TYR A 101 -12.39 10.24 -16.83
C TYR A 101 -12.29 9.10 -15.79
N PRO A 102 -13.41 8.64 -15.21
CA PRO A 102 -13.40 7.69 -14.10
C PRO A 102 -12.94 6.28 -14.54
N GLU A 103 -13.33 5.83 -15.74
CA GLU A 103 -12.91 4.53 -16.28
C GLU A 103 -11.40 4.54 -16.60
N GLU A 104 -10.93 5.59 -17.26
CA GLU A 104 -9.51 5.75 -17.60
C GLU A 104 -8.64 5.82 -16.35
N SER A 105 -9.12 6.44 -15.27
CA SER A 105 -8.45 6.48 -13.97
C SER A 105 -8.26 5.09 -13.39
N VAL A 106 -9.32 4.27 -13.38
CA VAL A 106 -9.25 2.87 -12.91
C VAL A 106 -8.31 2.04 -13.79
N LEU A 107 -8.41 2.17 -15.12
CA LEU A 107 -7.55 1.46 -16.06
C LEU A 107 -6.08 1.89 -15.92
N MET A 108 -5.81 3.17 -15.65
CA MET A 108 -4.46 3.67 -15.40
C MET A 108 -3.90 3.10 -14.10
N GLN A 109 -4.70 3.11 -13.02
CA GLN A 109 -4.31 2.50 -11.75
C GLN A 109 -3.94 1.03 -11.93
N GLN A 110 -4.79 0.27 -12.63
CA GLN A 110 -4.55 -1.14 -12.94
C GLN A 110 -3.24 -1.35 -13.73
N ARG A 111 -2.96 -0.49 -14.73
CA ARG A 111 -1.70 -0.58 -15.48
C ARG A 111 -0.48 -0.33 -14.59
N ILE A 112 -0.53 0.64 -13.68
CA ILE A 112 0.57 0.93 -12.75
C ILE A 112 0.80 -0.25 -11.82
N ILE A 113 -0.27 -0.78 -11.19
CA ILE A 113 -0.21 -1.96 -10.30
C ILE A 113 0.46 -3.14 -11.01
N ASN A 114 -0.08 -3.55 -12.17
CA ASN A 114 0.45 -4.68 -12.93
C ASN A 114 1.92 -4.48 -13.33
N ARG A 115 2.32 -3.23 -13.66
CA ARG A 115 3.68 -2.93 -14.09
C ARG A 115 4.69 -2.99 -12.94
N VAL A 116 4.29 -2.54 -11.75
CA VAL A 116 5.13 -2.54 -10.54
C VAL A 116 5.20 -3.95 -9.95
N GLU A 117 4.10 -4.66 -9.83
CA GLU A 117 4.08 -6.03 -9.30
C GLU A 117 4.85 -7.02 -10.18
N GLY A 118 4.87 -6.80 -11.50
CA GLY A 118 5.69 -7.54 -12.45
C GLY A 118 7.18 -7.18 -12.43
N ASP A 119 7.58 -6.14 -11.69
CA ASP A 119 8.97 -5.69 -11.62
C ASP A 119 9.79 -6.48 -10.58
N SER A 120 11.03 -6.82 -10.92
CA SER A 120 11.89 -7.59 -10.03
C SER A 120 12.24 -6.85 -8.73
N HIS A 121 12.29 -5.52 -8.75
CA HIS A 121 12.57 -4.69 -7.58
C HIS A 121 11.48 -4.81 -6.52
N TYR A 122 10.21 -4.88 -6.93
CA TYR A 122 9.08 -5.10 -6.02
C TYR A 122 9.23 -6.44 -5.27
N SER A 123 9.43 -7.53 -6.01
CA SER A 123 9.58 -8.86 -5.42
C SER A 123 10.80 -8.98 -4.50
N LYS A 124 11.90 -8.26 -4.80
CA LYS A 124 13.12 -8.22 -3.97
C LYS A 124 12.87 -7.42 -2.69
N TYR A 125 12.22 -6.28 -2.80
CA TYR A 125 11.86 -5.45 -1.65
C TYR A 125 11.00 -6.24 -0.68
N LEU A 126 9.89 -6.83 -1.13
CA LEU A 126 8.99 -7.62 -0.28
C LEU A 126 9.66 -8.82 0.39
N GLN A 127 10.66 -9.43 -0.27
CA GLN A 127 11.43 -10.51 0.32
C GLN A 127 12.40 -10.01 1.40
N ALA A 128 13.02 -8.86 1.19
CA ALA A 128 13.98 -8.25 2.11
C ALA A 128 13.28 -7.67 3.36
N THR A 129 12.13 -7.03 3.19
CA THR A 129 11.35 -6.40 4.27
C THR A 129 10.33 -7.34 4.90
N ARG A 130 10.48 -8.63 4.67
CA ARG A 130 9.52 -9.62 5.13
C ARG A 130 9.52 -9.71 6.66
N PRO A 131 8.35 -9.53 7.33
CA PRO A 131 8.23 -9.73 8.76
C PRO A 131 8.59 -11.17 9.15
N LYS A 132 9.30 -11.32 10.27
CA LYS A 132 9.51 -12.63 10.89
C LYS A 132 8.21 -13.03 11.58
N ILE A 133 7.62 -14.13 11.11
CA ILE A 133 6.43 -14.69 11.75
C ILE A 133 6.91 -15.47 12.98
N THR A 134 6.63 -14.96 14.17
CA THR A 134 7.06 -15.53 15.46
C THR A 134 5.90 -15.78 16.41
N ASP A 135 4.66 -15.76 15.91
CA ASP A 135 3.44 -16.00 16.68
C ASP A 135 3.31 -17.46 17.18
N GLY A 136 4.10 -18.38 16.62
CA GLY A 136 4.04 -19.80 16.94
C GLY A 136 2.75 -20.48 16.48
N SER A 137 1.94 -19.84 15.63
CA SER A 137 0.64 -20.37 15.24
C SER A 137 0.75 -21.46 14.19
N THR A 138 -0.07 -22.50 14.30
CA THR A 138 -0.16 -23.58 13.32
C THR A 138 -0.56 -23.05 11.94
N ALA A 139 -1.45 -22.05 11.91
CA ALA A 139 -1.86 -21.39 10.67
C ALA A 139 -0.66 -20.75 9.94
N SER A 140 0.14 -19.98 10.68
CA SER A 140 1.38 -19.39 10.16
C SER A 140 2.34 -20.45 9.61
N ALA A 141 2.54 -21.56 10.33
CA ALA A 141 3.40 -22.64 9.86
C ALA A 141 2.90 -23.28 8.55
N ILE A 142 1.59 -23.50 8.42
CA ILE A 142 0.97 -24.04 7.20
C ILE A 142 1.15 -23.06 6.03
N ILE A 143 0.90 -21.77 6.23
CA ILE A 143 1.07 -20.73 5.19
C ILE A 143 2.52 -20.68 4.69
N LEU A 144 3.49 -20.75 5.61
CA LEU A 144 4.92 -20.79 5.28
C LEU A 144 5.27 -22.00 4.42
N ALA A 145 4.79 -23.18 4.81
CA ALA A 145 5.02 -24.43 4.09
C ALA A 145 4.35 -24.41 2.71
N ALA A 146 3.07 -24.03 2.63
CA ALA A 146 2.31 -23.92 1.39
C ALA A 146 3.02 -23.01 0.38
N ARG A 147 3.48 -21.84 0.83
CA ARG A 147 4.22 -20.91 -0.01
C ARG A 147 5.56 -21.48 -0.49
N SER A 148 6.29 -22.20 0.37
CA SER A 148 7.55 -22.85 -0.03
C SER A 148 7.33 -23.92 -1.08
N VAL A 149 6.29 -24.75 -0.90
CA VAL A 149 5.91 -25.78 -1.88
C VAL A 149 5.55 -25.12 -3.20
N ALA A 150 4.66 -24.11 -3.18
CA ALA A 150 4.22 -23.38 -4.36
C ALA A 150 5.39 -22.79 -5.16
N ARG A 151 6.39 -22.19 -4.49
CA ARG A 151 7.61 -21.68 -5.15
C ARG A 151 8.43 -22.79 -5.79
N ASN A 152 8.62 -23.92 -5.09
CA ASN A 152 9.46 -25.02 -5.58
C ASN A 152 8.85 -25.75 -6.78
N VAL A 153 7.52 -25.89 -6.82
CA VAL A 153 6.82 -26.52 -7.95
C VAL A 153 6.41 -25.52 -9.04
N ASN A 154 6.75 -24.25 -8.89
CA ASN A 154 6.33 -23.16 -9.77
C ASN A 154 4.80 -23.14 -9.98
N ALA A 155 4.05 -23.28 -8.88
CA ALA A 155 2.60 -23.29 -8.88
C ALA A 155 2.03 -21.99 -9.45
N LYS A 156 0.90 -22.10 -10.16
CA LYS A 156 0.18 -20.93 -10.70
C LYS A 156 -0.72 -20.26 -9.68
N CYS A 157 -1.14 -20.99 -8.65
CA CYS A 157 -2.01 -20.48 -7.58
C CYS A 157 -1.81 -21.27 -6.27
N ILE A 158 -2.25 -20.66 -5.18
CA ILE A 158 -2.48 -21.30 -3.87
C ILE A 158 -3.97 -21.08 -3.59
N ALA A 159 -4.71 -22.16 -3.29
CA ALA A 159 -6.16 -22.15 -3.07
C ALA A 159 -6.50 -22.51 -1.62
#